data_AF-A0A140GJY7-F1
#
_entry.id   AF-A0A140GJY7-F1
#
_cell.length_a   1.000
_cell.length_b   1.000
_cell.length_c   1.000
_cell.angle_alpha   90.00
_cell.angle_beta   90.00
_cell.angle_gamma   90.00
#
_symmetry.space_group_name_H-M   'P 1'
#
loop_
_entity.id
_entity.type
_entity.pdbx_description
1 polymer ?
#
loop_
_entity_poly.entity_id
_entity_poly.type
_entity_poly.pdbx_seq_one_letter_code
_entity_poly.pdbx_strand_id
1 'polypeptide(L)'
;WDGVGSNGGVTKPKFFYAHKLIDSTISGLNILNTPVQCFSVNGASNLKIEDVTIDNSAGDGTDGGHNTDAFDVGSSTGVYISGANVKNQDDCLA
;
A
#
# COMPACT_ATOMS: atom_id res chain seq x y z
N TRP A 1 -4.47 -6.99 -13.26
CA TRP A 1 -5.57 -6.04 -13.03
C TRP A 1 -6.65 -6.23 -14.08
N ASP A 2 -7.77 -5.55 -13.94
CA ASP A 2 -8.93 -5.56 -14.86
C ASP A 2 -9.58 -4.17 -14.97
N GLY A 3 -8.86 -3.10 -14.61
CA GLY A 3 -9.33 -1.71 -14.68
C GLY A 3 -10.33 -1.26 -13.61
N VAL A 4 -10.84 -2.17 -12.79
CA VAL A 4 -11.94 -1.85 -11.83
C VAL A 4 -11.56 -2.00 -10.36
N GLY A 5 -10.33 -2.43 -10.07
CA GLY A 5 -9.80 -2.45 -8.71
C GLY A 5 -10.66 -3.25 -7.73
N SER A 6 -10.99 -2.68 -6.58
CA SER A 6 -11.92 -3.26 -5.61
C SER A 6 -13.40 -2.93 -5.85
N ASN A 7 -13.71 -2.11 -6.86
CA ASN A 7 -15.08 -1.69 -7.19
C ASN A 7 -15.89 -2.75 -7.95
N GLY A 8 -15.27 -3.87 -8.32
CA GLY A 8 -15.92 -4.98 -9.02
C GLY A 8 -14.92 -5.92 -9.69
N GLY A 9 -15.40 -6.65 -10.71
CA GLY A 9 -14.57 -7.57 -11.49
C GLY A 9 -14.14 -8.80 -10.69
N VAL A 10 -12.91 -9.25 -10.92
CA VAL A 10 -12.33 -10.37 -10.14
C VAL A 10 -11.98 -9.88 -8.75
N THR A 11 -12.28 -10.67 -7.71
CA THR A 11 -11.83 -10.38 -6.34
C THR A 11 -10.31 -10.37 -6.27
N LYS A 12 -9.73 -9.26 -5.82
CA LYS A 12 -8.28 -9.05 -5.71
C LYS A 12 -7.88 -8.98 -4.23
N PRO A 13 -6.80 -9.66 -3.82
CA PRO A 13 -6.35 -9.61 -2.44
C PRO A 13 -5.59 -8.31 -2.14
N LYS A 14 -5.77 -7.76 -0.94
CA LYS A 14 -4.86 -6.76 -0.37
C LYS A 14 -3.47 -7.37 -0.17
N PHE A 15 -2.42 -6.56 -0.29
CA PHE A 15 -1.06 -7.08 -0.34
C PHE A 15 -0.46 -7.36 1.05
N PHE A 16 -0.38 -6.36 1.93
CA PHE A 16 0.36 -6.46 3.20
C PHE A 16 -0.42 -5.87 4.38
N TYR A 17 -0.67 -6.68 5.42
CA TYR A 17 -1.30 -6.22 6.67
C TYR A 17 -0.25 -5.91 7.73
N ALA A 18 0.04 -4.63 7.91
CA ALA A 18 0.86 -4.11 9.01
C ALA A 18 -0.02 -3.84 10.24
N HIS A 19 -0.71 -4.87 10.70
CA HIS A 19 -1.71 -4.75 11.77
C HIS A 19 -1.10 -5.02 13.13
N LYS A 20 -1.49 -4.23 14.14
CA LYS A 20 -1.09 -4.42 15.56
C LYS A 20 0.42 -4.47 15.78
N LEU A 21 1.18 -3.77 14.94
CA LEU A 21 2.62 -3.58 15.14
C LEU A 21 2.86 -2.44 16.12
N ILE A 22 3.65 -2.71 17.17
CA ILE A 22 3.95 -1.78 18.26
C ILE A 22 5.47 -1.60 18.32
N ASP A 23 5.94 -0.36 18.38
CA ASP A 23 7.38 -0.02 18.47
C ASP A 23 8.23 -0.79 17.44
N SER A 24 7.72 -0.83 16.21
CA SER A 24 8.23 -1.67 15.13
C SER A 24 8.77 -0.84 13.97
N THR A 25 9.60 -1.45 13.13
CA THR A 25 10.13 -0.82 11.92
C THR A 25 10.04 -1.79 10.75
N ILE A 26 9.49 -1.30 9.64
CA ILE A 26 9.53 -1.92 8.32
C ILE A 26 10.44 -1.04 7.47
N SER A 27 11.49 -1.60 6.88
CA SER A 27 12.41 -0.79 6.06
C SER A 27 12.92 -1.49 4.81
N GLY A 28 13.18 -0.70 3.77
CA GLY A 28 13.89 -1.13 2.56
C GLY A 28 13.15 -2.16 1.69
N LEU A 29 11.85 -2.35 1.89
CA LEU A 29 11.07 -3.26 1.04
C LEU A 29 10.94 -2.69 -0.37
N ASN A 30 11.10 -3.56 -1.38
CA ASN A 30 10.84 -3.25 -2.77
C ASN A 30 9.66 -4.09 -3.27
N ILE A 31 8.51 -3.46 -3.48
CA ILE A 31 7.23 -4.10 -3.79
C ILE A 31 6.84 -3.72 -5.22
N LEU A 32 6.43 -4.73 -6.00
CA LEU A 32 6.07 -4.56 -7.41
C LEU A 32 4.66 -5.08 -7.67
N ASN A 33 3.89 -4.33 -8.45
CA ASN A 33 2.62 -4.75 -9.08
C ASN A 33 1.58 -5.35 -8.13
N THR A 34 1.19 -4.61 -7.09
CA THR A 34 0.17 -5.05 -6.13
C THR A 34 -1.21 -5.19 -6.81
N PRO A 35 -2.01 -6.22 -6.46
CA PRO A 35 -3.32 -6.43 -7.10
C PRO A 35 -4.32 -5.29 -6.85
N VAL A 36 -4.32 -4.76 -5.62
CA VAL A 36 -5.04 -3.57 -5.12
C VAL A 36 -4.13 -2.89 -4.08
N GLN A 37 -4.64 -2.44 -2.93
CA GLN A 37 -3.89 -1.69 -1.91
C GLN A 37 -2.68 -2.46 -1.38
N CYS A 38 -1.59 -1.73 -1.15
CA CYS A 38 -0.31 -2.24 -0.71
C CYS A 38 -0.25 -2.44 0.80
N PHE A 39 -0.01 -1.38 1.58
CA PHE A 39 0.03 -1.47 3.04
C PHE A 39 -1.32 -1.12 3.65
N SER A 40 -1.95 -2.09 4.31
CA SER A 40 -3.01 -1.82 5.27
C SER A 40 -2.39 -1.71 6.67
N VAL A 41 -2.28 -0.50 7.19
CA VAL A 41 -1.80 -0.20 8.54
C VAL A 41 -3.02 -0.03 9.45
N ASN A 42 -3.15 -0.87 10.47
CA ASN A 42 -4.30 -0.81 11.37
C ASN A 42 -3.96 -1.23 12.81
N GLY A 43 -4.41 -0.46 13.80
CA GLY A 43 -4.14 -0.76 15.20
C GLY A 43 -2.66 -0.68 15.56
N ALA A 44 -1.85 0.08 14.79
CA ALA A 44 -0.41 0.21 15.00
C ALA A 44 -0.09 1.36 15.97
N SER A 45 1.01 1.23 16.72
CA SER A 45 1.53 2.27 17.60
C SER A 45 3.03 2.41 17.39
N ASN A 46 3.51 3.63 17.10
CA ASN A 46 4.94 3.91 16.88
C ASN A 46 5.57 3.01 15.78
N LEU A 47 4.81 2.77 14.70
CA LEU A 47 5.31 2.02 13.55
C LEU A 47 6.09 2.95 12.62
N LYS A 48 7.34 2.60 12.34
CA LYS A 48 8.14 3.25 11.29
C LYS A 48 8.08 2.44 10.00
N ILE A 49 7.87 3.13 8.88
CA ILE A 49 7.97 2.56 7.54
C ILE A 49 8.95 3.42 6.74
N GLU A 50 10.14 2.90 6.49
CA GLU A 50 11.29 3.69 6.02
C GLU A 50 11.85 3.14 4.70
N ASP A 51 12.14 4.03 3.76
CA ASP A 51 12.86 3.72 2.50
C ASP A 51 12.21 2.58 1.69
N VAL A 52 10.89 2.48 1.73
CA VAL A 52 10.12 1.49 0.97
C VAL A 52 9.87 1.98 -0.46
N THR A 53 10.07 1.10 -1.44
CA THR A 53 9.70 1.34 -2.84
C THR A 53 8.46 0.53 -3.18
N ILE A 54 7.44 1.18 -3.74
CA ILE A 54 6.23 0.56 -4.30
C ILE A 54 6.14 1.00 -5.76
N ASP A 55 6.43 0.07 -6.68
CA ASP A 55 6.36 0.33 -8.11
C ASP A 55 5.25 -0.51 -8.76
N ASN A 56 4.11 0.15 -8.96
CA ASN A 56 2.97 -0.36 -9.68
C ASN A 56 2.87 0.29 -11.07
N SER A 57 3.93 0.86 -11.65
CA SER A 57 3.84 1.56 -12.94
C SER A 57 3.39 0.67 -14.10
N ALA A 58 3.56 -0.65 -14.00
CA ALA A 58 3.00 -1.58 -14.99
C ALA A 58 1.45 -1.62 -14.99
N GLY A 59 0.83 -1.04 -13.95
CA GLY A 59 -0.60 -0.84 -13.84
C GLY A 59 -1.12 0.38 -14.60
N ASP A 60 -0.27 1.22 -15.17
CA ASP A 60 -0.76 2.35 -15.96
C ASP A 60 -1.36 1.86 -17.29
N GLY A 61 -2.55 2.35 -17.64
CA GLY A 61 -3.19 2.08 -18.93
C GLY A 61 -4.61 1.53 -18.83
N THR A 62 -5.18 1.20 -19.99
CA THR A 62 -6.51 0.61 -20.10
C THR A 62 -6.54 -0.77 -19.44
N ASP A 63 -7.59 -1.03 -18.66
CA ASP A 63 -7.75 -2.25 -17.87
C ASP A 63 -6.59 -2.52 -16.88
N GLY A 64 -5.83 -1.46 -16.57
CA GLY A 64 -4.69 -1.46 -15.67
C GLY A 64 -5.06 -1.48 -14.19
N GLY A 65 -4.10 -1.09 -13.35
CA GLY A 65 -4.23 -0.96 -11.91
C GLY A 65 -5.28 0.07 -11.51
N HIS A 66 -6.01 -0.23 -10.43
CA HIS A 66 -7.00 0.65 -9.83
C HIS A 66 -7.12 0.26 -8.35
N ASN A 67 -7.29 1.23 -7.45
CA ASN A 67 -7.23 1.02 -6.00
C ASN A 67 -5.91 0.36 -5.56
N THR A 68 -4.80 0.82 -6.14
CA THR A 68 -3.42 0.39 -5.81
C THR A 68 -2.78 1.32 -4.79
N ASP A 69 -3.55 1.72 -3.79
CA ASP A 69 -3.19 2.63 -2.70
C ASP A 69 -1.88 2.17 -2.05
N ALA A 70 -0.98 3.09 -1.76
CA ALA A 70 0.33 2.73 -1.21
C ALA A 70 0.26 2.44 0.29
N PHE A 71 -0.35 3.36 1.07
CA PHE A 71 -0.49 3.25 2.51
C PHE A 71 -1.90 3.67 2.94
N ASP A 72 -2.70 2.69 3.37
CA ASP A 72 -3.99 2.91 4.05
C ASP A 72 -3.73 2.91 5.56
N VAL A 73 -3.93 4.04 6.24
CA VAL A 73 -3.68 4.14 7.70
C VAL A 73 -4.98 4.37 8.46
N GLY A 74 -5.42 3.34 9.17
CA GLY A 74 -6.58 3.41 10.06
C GLY A 74 -6.24 3.12 11.51
N SER A 75 -7.00 3.67 12.46
CA SER A 75 -6.96 3.29 13.89
C SER A 75 -5.55 3.14 14.47
N SER A 76 -4.63 4.03 14.13
CA SER A 76 -3.20 3.92 14.50
C SER A 76 -2.68 5.26 15.04
N THR A 77 -1.60 5.21 15.82
CA THR A 77 -0.95 6.41 16.38
C THR A 77 0.57 6.32 16.23
N GLY A 78 1.23 7.45 16.01
CA GLY A 78 2.69 7.50 15.87
C GLY A 78 3.24 6.73 14.66
N VAL A 79 2.44 6.55 13.59
CA VAL A 79 2.95 5.99 12.33
C VAL A 79 3.83 7.02 11.65
N TYR A 80 5.07 6.64 11.33
CA TYR A 80 6.05 7.50 10.67
C TYR A 80 6.49 6.85 9.36
N ILE A 81 6.09 7.46 8.23
CA ILE A 81 6.45 7.01 6.88
C ILE A 81 7.47 7.99 6.31
N SER A 82 8.64 7.49 5.89
CA SER A 82 9.73 8.34 5.38
C SER A 82 10.50 7.65 4.27
N GLY A 83 11.02 8.43 3.32
CA GLY A 83 11.85 7.92 2.22
C GLY A 83 11.11 7.02 1.21
N ALA A 84 9.77 6.98 1.26
CA ALA A 84 8.99 6.14 0.37
C ALA A 84 9.08 6.63 -1.08
N ASN A 85 9.22 5.70 -2.03
CA ASN A 85 9.14 5.97 -3.46
C ASN A 85 7.95 5.20 -4.03
N VAL A 86 6.94 5.93 -4.53
CA VAL A 86 5.65 5.36 -4.93
C VAL A 86 5.35 5.73 -6.38
N LYS A 87 5.03 4.70 -7.18
CA LYS A 87 4.34 4.84 -8.46
C LYS A 87 3.12 3.94 -8.42
N ASN A 88 1.92 4.50 -8.47
CA ASN A 88 0.67 3.77 -8.38
C ASN A 88 -0.48 4.52 -9.10
N GLN A 89 -1.71 3.98 -8.98
CA GLN A 89 -2.90 4.47 -9.69
C GLN A 89 -3.99 4.98 -8.73
N ASP A 90 -3.68 5.11 -7.45
CA ASP A 90 -4.60 5.57 -6.42
C ASP A 90 -3.82 6.31 -5.32
N ASP A 91 -4.40 6.51 -4.15
CA ASP A 91 -3.80 7.31 -3.09
C ASP A 91 -2.36 6.87 -2.72
N CYS A 92 -1.46 7.84 -2.66
CA CYS A 92 -0.13 7.61 -2.10
C CYS A 92 -0.19 7.47 -0.56
N LEU A 93 -1.19 8.05 0.09
CA LEU A 93 -1.48 7.94 1.51
C LEU A 93 -2.96 8.26 1.74
N ALA A 94 -3.67 7.39 2.44
CA ALA A 94 -5.08 7.55 2.83
C ALA A 94 -5.29 7.37 4.34
#